data_AF-A0A5B8NXF3-F1
#
_entry.id   AF-A0A5B8NXF3-F1
#
_cell.length_a   1.000
_cell.length_b   1.000
_cell.length_c   1.000
_cell.angle_alpha   90.00
_cell.angle_beta   90.00
_cell.angle_gamma   90.00
#
_symmetry.space_group_name_H-M   'P 1'
#
loop_
_entity.id
_entity.type
_entity.pdbx_description
1 polymer ?
#
loop_
_entity_poly.entity_id
_entity_poly.type
_entity_poly.pdbx_seq_one_letter_code
_entity_poly.pdbx_strand_id
1 'polypeptide(L)'
;MSVLALTSCAQEQDKHVQNGQQEVAQFAVNSTIENAESESIVLGSNDDRSTGYGVARPTYTNNGGSSSGIISDIVWDSWGGEIAEGTGMALAQIPGMALAESPFLAHAVVAYDLGMCDGKRAYRRLATYRPDLGETFTYGLGIDVCWSEQ
;
A
#
# COMPACT_ATOMS: atom_id res chain seq x y z
N MET A 1 -35.59 66.88 25.15
CA MET A 1 -34.15 66.62 24.97
C MET A 1 -33.68 65.77 26.13
N SER A 2 -33.02 64.63 26.02
CA SER A 2 -32.84 63.64 24.95
C SER A 2 -32.49 62.35 25.69
N VAL A 3 -33.13 61.24 25.32
CA VAL A 3 -32.87 59.88 25.84
C VAL A 3 -31.70 59.32 25.05
N LEU A 4 -30.70 58.71 25.69
CA LEU A 4 -29.75 57.84 24.98
C LEU A 4 -29.33 56.68 25.89
N ALA A 5 -29.84 55.51 25.51
CA ALA A 5 -29.51 54.19 26.05
C ALA A 5 -28.11 53.78 25.61
N LEU A 6 -27.35 53.16 26.52
CA LEU A 6 -26.11 52.45 26.16
C LEU A 6 -26.49 51.01 25.80
N THR A 7 -26.48 50.76 24.49
CA THR A 7 -26.71 49.45 23.85
C THR A 7 -25.51 48.52 24.09
N SER A 8 -25.83 47.26 24.35
CA SER A 8 -24.96 46.09 24.50
C SER A 8 -23.89 45.96 23.41
N CYS A 9 -22.64 45.68 23.81
CA CYS A 9 -21.59 45.15 22.94
C CYS A 9 -21.01 43.88 23.57
N ALA A 10 -21.71 42.76 23.44
CA ALA A 10 -21.10 41.44 23.59
C ALA A 10 -21.89 40.46 22.72
N GLN A 11 -21.35 40.12 21.56
CA GLN A 11 -21.58 38.89 20.77
C GLN A 11 -21.16 39.19 19.33
N GLU A 12 -19.88 38.98 18.97
CA GLU A 12 -19.47 38.72 17.57
C GLU A 12 -17.99 38.28 17.46
N GLN A 13 -17.46 37.39 18.32
CA GLN A 13 -16.07 36.91 18.16
C GLN A 13 -15.83 35.39 18.21
N ASP A 14 -16.84 34.56 18.47
CA ASP A 14 -16.60 33.11 18.67
C ASP A 14 -16.75 32.22 17.43
N LYS A 15 -17.30 32.69 16.30
CA LYS A 15 -17.65 31.80 15.18
C LYS A 15 -16.48 31.41 14.26
N HIS A 16 -15.44 32.25 14.15
CA HIS A 16 -14.32 31.98 13.23
C HIS A 16 -13.28 31.00 13.79
N VAL A 17 -13.07 30.98 15.12
CA VAL A 17 -12.09 30.08 15.75
C VAL A 17 -12.61 28.64 15.82
N GLN A 18 -13.92 28.47 16.06
CA GLN A 18 -14.58 27.16 16.12
C GLN A 18 -14.54 26.42 14.77
N ASN A 19 -14.71 27.13 13.66
CA ASN A 19 -14.72 26.52 12.32
C ASN A 19 -13.33 26.00 11.91
N GLY A 20 -12.27 26.76 12.19
CA GLY A 20 -10.89 26.35 11.90
C GLY A 20 -10.42 25.15 12.74
N GLN A 21 -10.88 25.01 13.99
CA GLN A 21 -10.59 23.84 14.84
C GLN A 21 -11.37 22.59 14.44
N GLN A 22 -12.60 22.76 13.93
CA GLN A 22 -13.40 21.65 13.40
C GLN A 22 -12.83 21.11 12.08
N GLU A 23 -12.34 21.98 11.20
CA GLU A 23 -11.76 21.59 9.90
C GLU A 23 -10.46 20.77 10.07
N VAL A 24 -9.55 21.19 10.97
CA VAL A 24 -8.33 20.42 11.27
C VAL A 24 -8.61 19.09 11.97
N ALA A 25 -9.61 19.05 12.86
CA ALA A 25 -10.01 17.81 13.52
C ALA A 25 -10.62 16.81 12.53
N GLN A 26 -11.45 17.29 11.61
CA GLN A 26 -12.09 16.45 10.61
C GLN A 26 -11.09 15.92 9.56
N PHE A 27 -10.11 16.72 9.14
CA PHE A 27 -9.03 16.25 8.26
C PHE A 27 -8.21 15.14 8.94
N ALA A 28 -7.80 15.34 10.20
CA ALA A 28 -7.04 14.34 10.94
C ALA A 28 -7.81 13.02 11.11
N VAL A 29 -9.12 13.10 11.36
CA VAL A 29 -9.99 11.91 11.44
C VAL A 29 -10.09 11.21 10.08
N ASN A 30 -10.33 11.94 9.00
CA ASN A 30 -10.40 11.36 7.65
C ASN A 30 -9.08 10.67 7.26
N SER A 31 -7.95 11.32 7.47
CA SER A 31 -6.63 10.72 7.18
C SER A 31 -6.35 9.48 8.03
N THR A 32 -6.82 9.46 9.28
CA THR A 32 -6.67 8.28 10.15
C THR A 32 -7.51 7.11 9.65
N ILE A 33 -8.74 7.37 9.19
CA ILE A 33 -9.63 6.36 8.63
C ILE A 33 -9.08 5.84 7.30
N GLU A 34 -8.64 6.72 6.40
CA GLU A 34 -8.03 6.32 5.13
C GLU A 34 -6.77 5.46 5.35
N ASN A 35 -5.95 5.80 6.33
CA ASN A 35 -4.78 5.00 6.66
C ASN A 35 -5.18 3.63 7.23
N ALA A 36 -6.15 3.57 8.15
CA ALA A 36 -6.63 2.31 8.73
C ALA A 36 -7.30 1.39 7.67
N GLU A 37 -8.05 1.97 6.73
CA GLU A 37 -8.62 1.25 5.59
C GLU A 37 -7.51 0.73 4.67
N SER A 38 -6.45 1.53 4.42
CA SER A 38 -5.31 1.07 3.63
C SER A 38 -4.57 -0.11 4.28
N GLU A 39 -4.40 -0.08 5.60
CA GLU A 39 -3.77 -1.16 6.39
C GLU A 39 -4.68 -2.40 6.49
N SER A 40 -5.96 -2.29 6.13
CA SER A 40 -6.87 -3.43 6.02
C SER A 40 -6.71 -4.19 4.70
N ILE A 41 -6.15 -3.56 3.66
CA ILE A 41 -5.89 -4.18 2.37
C ILE A 41 -4.62 -5.03 2.49
N VAL A 42 -4.76 -6.32 2.21
CA VAL A 42 -3.66 -7.29 2.28
C VAL A 42 -3.03 -7.57 0.92
N LEU A 43 -1.81 -8.11 0.89
CA LEU A 43 -1.24 -8.69 -0.33
C LEU A 43 -1.72 -10.13 -0.48
N GLY A 44 -2.56 -10.43 -1.46
CA GLY A 44 -2.95 -11.81 -1.77
C GLY A 44 -3.54 -12.59 -0.60
N SER A 45 -3.37 -13.91 -0.64
CA SER A 45 -3.66 -14.86 0.45
C SER A 45 -2.57 -15.93 0.53
N ASN A 46 -2.34 -16.51 1.71
CA ASN A 46 -1.37 -17.62 1.86
C ASN A 46 -2.08 -18.98 1.80
N ASP A 47 -1.37 -19.97 1.29
CA ASP A 47 -1.59 -21.41 1.51
C ASP A 47 -0.48 -21.98 2.44
N ASP A 48 -0.44 -23.30 2.61
CA ASP A 48 0.57 -23.97 3.45
C ASP A 48 2.01 -23.89 2.91
N ARG A 49 2.22 -23.41 1.68
CA ARG A 49 3.53 -23.34 1.02
C ARG A 49 4.04 -21.92 0.86
N SER A 50 3.15 -20.94 0.80
CA SER A 50 3.47 -19.53 0.64
C SER A 50 3.63 -18.83 1.99
N THR A 51 4.35 -17.70 1.98
CA THR A 51 4.58 -16.89 3.19
C THR A 51 4.59 -15.42 2.82
N GLY A 52 4.09 -14.58 3.73
CA GLY A 52 4.08 -13.13 3.54
C GLY A 52 2.86 -12.59 2.80
N TYR A 53 1.98 -13.44 2.28
CA TYR A 53 0.67 -13.03 1.76
C TYR A 53 -0.38 -12.95 2.87
N GLY A 54 -1.58 -12.46 2.57
CA GLY A 54 -2.68 -12.30 3.52
C GLY A 54 -2.44 -11.27 4.64
N VAL A 55 -1.38 -10.47 4.54
CA VAL A 55 -1.03 -9.37 5.46
C VAL A 55 -0.85 -8.06 4.68
N ALA A 56 -1.06 -6.93 5.35
CA ALA A 56 -0.79 -5.61 4.77
C ALA A 56 0.72 -5.33 4.79
N ARG A 57 1.22 -4.71 3.71
CA ARG A 57 2.61 -4.24 3.55
C ARG A 57 3.67 -5.26 4.02
N PRO A 58 3.66 -6.51 3.50
CA PRO A 58 4.67 -7.47 3.89
C PRO A 58 6.06 -6.98 3.49
N THR A 59 7.05 -7.23 4.35
CA THR A 59 8.47 -6.95 4.08
C THR A 59 9.18 -8.14 3.42
N TYR A 60 8.48 -9.26 3.26
CA TYR A 60 8.97 -10.50 2.68
C TYR A 60 7.81 -11.28 2.06
N THR A 61 8.02 -11.87 0.89
CA THR A 61 7.10 -12.82 0.28
C THR A 61 7.85 -14.04 -0.28
N ASN A 62 7.21 -15.20 -0.22
CA ASN A 62 7.71 -16.44 -0.81
C ASN A 62 6.55 -17.27 -1.38
N ASN A 63 6.66 -17.67 -2.64
CA ASN A 63 5.64 -18.47 -3.35
C ASN A 63 5.73 -19.98 -3.05
N GLY A 64 6.66 -20.46 -2.22
CA GLY A 64 6.73 -21.85 -1.77
C GLY A 64 7.37 -22.87 -2.72
N GLY A 65 7.84 -22.43 -3.90
CA GLY A 65 8.41 -23.30 -4.93
C GLY A 65 9.94 -23.25 -5.04
N SER A 66 10.47 -22.14 -5.54
CA SER A 66 11.92 -21.94 -5.72
C SER A 66 12.33 -20.54 -5.28
N SER A 67 13.64 -20.27 -5.18
CA SER A 67 14.18 -18.96 -4.80
C SER A 67 13.76 -17.83 -5.74
N SER A 68 13.35 -18.14 -6.99
CA SER A 68 12.82 -17.14 -7.93
C SER A 68 11.48 -16.54 -7.49
N GLY A 69 10.78 -17.19 -6.56
CA GLY A 69 9.52 -16.70 -6.00
C GLY A 69 9.68 -15.93 -4.70
N ILE A 70 10.91 -15.59 -4.31
CA ILE A 70 11.20 -14.83 -3.08
C ILE A 70 11.42 -13.36 -3.42
N ILE A 71 10.77 -12.49 -2.64
CA ILE A 71 11.09 -11.06 -2.57
C ILE A 71 11.33 -10.73 -1.10
N SER A 72 12.52 -10.24 -0.77
CA SER A 72 12.88 -9.85 0.61
C SER A 72 13.08 -8.35 0.74
N ASP A 73 13.20 -7.87 1.98
CA ASP A 73 13.55 -6.49 2.31
C ASP A 73 12.65 -5.46 1.60
N ILE A 74 11.37 -5.79 1.49
CA ILE A 74 10.40 -4.96 0.78
C ILE A 74 10.14 -3.70 1.61
N VAL A 75 10.31 -2.56 0.98
CA VAL A 75 9.96 -1.24 1.49
C VAL A 75 8.91 -0.66 0.55
N TRP A 76 7.72 -0.39 1.09
CA TRP A 76 6.59 0.17 0.35
C TRP A 76 6.64 1.70 0.38
N ASP A 77 6.60 2.32 -0.79
CA ASP A 77 6.49 3.76 -0.98
C ASP A 77 5.01 4.21 -0.95
N SER A 78 4.12 3.33 -1.42
CA SER A 78 2.67 3.55 -1.40
C SER A 78 1.90 2.27 -1.06
N TRP A 79 0.70 2.43 -0.52
CA TRP A 79 -0.22 1.34 -0.19
C TRP A 79 -1.66 1.86 -0.07
N GLY A 80 -2.65 1.00 -0.34
CA GLY A 80 -4.07 1.33 -0.18
C GLY A 80 -4.77 1.85 -1.43
N GLY A 81 -4.02 2.43 -2.38
CA GLY A 81 -4.54 2.86 -3.68
C GLY A 81 -4.81 1.68 -4.63
N GLU A 82 -5.25 1.97 -5.86
CA GLU A 82 -5.42 0.94 -6.90
C GLU A 82 -4.12 0.17 -7.20
N ILE A 83 -2.99 0.85 -6.99
CA ILE A 83 -1.64 0.34 -7.11
C ILE A 83 -0.88 0.69 -5.83
N ALA A 84 -0.09 -0.26 -5.33
CA ALA A 84 0.90 -0.06 -4.30
C ALA A 84 2.29 -0.33 -4.89
N GLU A 85 3.22 0.57 -4.64
CA GLU A 85 4.58 0.54 -5.18
C GLU A 85 5.59 0.45 -4.05
N GLY A 86 6.69 -0.25 -4.30
CA GLY A 86 7.80 -0.37 -3.39
C GLY A 86 9.04 -0.89 -4.08
N THR A 87 10.07 -1.14 -3.28
CA THR A 87 11.33 -1.74 -3.72
C THR A 87 11.64 -2.94 -2.83
N GLY A 88 12.16 -4.02 -3.40
CA GLY A 88 12.59 -5.19 -2.66
C GLY A 88 13.73 -5.92 -3.35
N MET A 89 14.28 -6.93 -2.70
CA MET A 89 15.35 -7.77 -3.22
C MET A 89 14.75 -9.04 -3.80
N ALA A 90 14.94 -9.29 -5.10
CA ALA A 90 14.50 -10.51 -5.77
C ALA A 90 15.63 -11.13 -6.58
N LEU A 91 15.52 -12.42 -6.87
CA LEU A 91 16.53 -13.16 -7.62
C LEU A 91 16.68 -12.56 -9.03
N ALA A 92 17.90 -12.15 -9.39
CA ALA A 92 18.16 -11.51 -10.67
C ALA A 92 18.21 -12.53 -11.82
N GLN A 93 17.40 -12.29 -12.86
CA GLN A 93 17.52 -13.04 -14.11
C GLN A 93 18.64 -12.43 -14.97
N ILE A 94 19.82 -13.06 -14.95
CA ILE A 94 20.99 -12.63 -15.71
C ILE A 94 21.18 -13.57 -16.92
N PRO A 95 21.20 -13.06 -18.17
CA PRO A 95 21.41 -13.91 -19.35
C PRO A 95 22.71 -14.72 -19.25
N GLY A 96 22.59 -16.04 -19.45
CA GLY A 96 23.74 -16.96 -19.42
C GLY A 96 24.17 -17.42 -18.01
N MET A 97 23.52 -16.94 -16.94
CA MET A 97 23.76 -17.39 -15.56
C MET A 97 22.67 -18.38 -15.12
N ALA A 98 23.05 -19.42 -14.39
CA ALA A 98 22.09 -20.35 -13.80
C ALA A 98 21.35 -19.69 -12.63
N LEU A 99 20.05 -19.97 -12.47
CA LEU A 99 19.25 -19.42 -11.36
C LEU A 99 19.83 -19.73 -9.97
N ALA A 100 20.49 -20.88 -9.82
CA ALA A 100 21.14 -21.26 -8.57
C ALA A 100 22.36 -20.38 -8.21
N GLU A 101 22.93 -19.68 -9.18
CA GLU A 101 24.10 -18.80 -9.02
C GLU A 101 23.72 -17.31 -9.05
N SER A 102 22.48 -17.00 -9.44
CA SER A 102 21.98 -15.63 -9.52
C SER A 102 21.96 -14.95 -8.14
N PRO A 103 22.42 -13.70 -8.04
CA PRO A 103 22.31 -12.92 -6.82
C PRO A 103 20.89 -12.35 -6.64
N PHE A 104 20.54 -12.00 -5.42
CA PHE A 104 19.41 -11.13 -5.14
C PHE A 104 19.81 -9.67 -5.40
N LEU A 105 19.01 -8.94 -6.16
CA LEU A 105 19.23 -7.54 -6.51
C LEU A 105 17.93 -6.74 -6.34
N ALA A 106 18.06 -5.42 -6.23
CA ALA A 106 16.91 -4.53 -6.08
C ALA A 106 15.98 -4.60 -7.31
N HIS A 107 14.69 -4.76 -7.07
CA HIS A 107 13.61 -4.71 -8.04
C HIS A 107 12.56 -3.73 -7.55
N ALA A 108 11.91 -3.04 -8.50
CA ALA A 108 10.62 -2.41 -8.22
C ALA A 108 9.58 -3.51 -7.97
N VAL A 109 8.70 -3.29 -6.99
CA VAL A 109 7.64 -4.20 -6.56
C VAL A 109 6.31 -3.46 -6.70
N VAL A 110 5.36 -4.06 -7.40
CA VAL A 110 4.06 -3.44 -7.68
C VAL A 110 2.94 -4.41 -7.35
N ALA A 111 2.13 -4.06 -6.36
CA ALA A 111 0.90 -4.77 -6.04
C ALA A 111 -0.30 -4.01 -6.62
N TYR A 112 -1.19 -4.71 -7.31
CA TYR A 112 -2.30 -4.10 -8.06
C TYR A 112 -3.48 -5.07 -8.17
N ASP A 113 -4.52 -4.64 -8.90
CA ASP A 113 -5.74 -5.42 -9.12
C ASP A 113 -6.47 -5.74 -7.81
N LEU A 114 -6.97 -4.69 -7.16
CA LEU A 114 -7.75 -4.80 -5.93
C LEU A 114 -9.00 -5.66 -6.15
N GLY A 115 -9.18 -6.63 -5.26
CA GLY A 115 -10.33 -7.50 -5.22
C GLY A 115 -10.41 -8.21 -3.88
N MET A 116 -10.80 -9.48 -3.91
CA MET A 116 -10.90 -10.31 -2.72
C MET A 116 -10.04 -11.57 -2.88
N CYS A 117 -9.28 -11.91 -1.84
CA CYS A 117 -8.74 -13.25 -1.62
C CYS A 117 -9.24 -13.72 -0.23
N ASP A 118 -9.79 -14.92 -0.11
CA ASP A 118 -10.33 -15.47 1.16
C ASP A 118 -11.27 -14.54 1.94
N GLY A 119 -12.12 -13.81 1.24
CA GLY A 119 -13.04 -12.87 1.88
C GLY A 119 -12.37 -11.64 2.51
N LYS A 120 -11.07 -11.41 2.27
CA LYS A 120 -10.36 -10.18 2.63
C LYS A 120 -10.13 -9.32 1.39
N ARG A 121 -10.24 -8.00 1.55
CA ARG A 121 -9.86 -7.05 0.50
C ARG A 121 -8.35 -7.13 0.28
N ALA A 122 -7.94 -7.39 -0.95
CA ALA A 122 -6.54 -7.70 -1.26
C ALA A 122 -6.10 -7.19 -2.63
N TYR A 123 -4.80 -6.92 -2.77
CA TYR A 123 -4.15 -6.90 -4.09
C TYR A 123 -4.01 -8.33 -4.59
N ARG A 124 -4.57 -8.61 -5.76
CA ARG A 124 -4.60 -9.98 -6.33
C ARG A 124 -3.42 -10.26 -7.24
N ARG A 125 -2.69 -9.23 -7.67
CA ARG A 125 -1.51 -9.39 -8.52
C ARG A 125 -0.29 -8.68 -7.96
N LEU A 126 0.87 -9.30 -8.22
CA LEU A 126 2.18 -8.79 -7.84
C LEU A 126 3.13 -8.87 -9.03
N ALA A 127 3.75 -7.76 -9.39
CA ALA A 127 4.79 -7.69 -10.41
C ALA A 127 6.10 -7.20 -9.81
N THR A 128 7.21 -7.66 -10.39
CA THR A 128 8.54 -7.14 -10.13
C THR A 128 9.26 -6.83 -11.42
N TYR A 129 10.06 -5.77 -11.45
CA TYR A 129 10.86 -5.41 -12.63
C TYR A 129 12.14 -4.66 -12.22
N ARG A 130 13.09 -4.56 -13.16
CA ARG A 130 14.42 -3.95 -12.99
C ARG A 130 14.52 -2.58 -13.67
N PRO A 131 14.20 -1.48 -12.96
CA PRO A 131 14.29 -0.15 -13.55
C PRO A 131 15.72 0.23 -13.94
N ASP A 132 16.74 -0.32 -13.27
CA ASP A 132 18.15 -0.10 -13.60
C ASP A 132 18.58 -0.72 -14.94
N LEU A 133 17.79 -1.67 -15.46
CA LEU A 133 17.96 -2.24 -16.80
C LEU A 133 17.01 -1.60 -17.83
N GLY A 134 16.26 -0.57 -17.44
CA GLY A 134 15.28 0.10 -18.30
C GLY A 134 13.94 -0.64 -18.43
N GLU A 135 13.69 -1.65 -17.61
CA GLU A 135 12.39 -2.31 -17.54
C GLU A 135 11.34 -1.39 -16.91
N THR A 136 10.07 -1.60 -17.27
CA THR A 136 8.94 -0.83 -16.75
C THR A 136 7.80 -1.74 -16.31
N PHE A 137 6.95 -1.23 -15.42
CA PHE A 137 5.76 -1.96 -14.98
C PHE A 137 4.84 -2.28 -16.16
N THR A 138 4.45 -3.55 -16.28
CA THR A 138 3.50 -4.04 -17.27
C THR A 138 2.47 -4.94 -16.58
N TYR A 139 1.19 -4.56 -16.64
CA TYR A 139 0.08 -5.28 -15.99
C TYR A 139 -0.03 -6.77 -16.36
N GLY A 140 0.42 -7.16 -17.55
CA GLY A 140 0.34 -8.56 -18.01
C GLY A 140 1.43 -9.49 -17.43
N LEU A 141 2.43 -8.94 -16.74
CA LEU A 141 3.58 -9.72 -16.23
C LEU A 141 3.49 -10.06 -14.74
N GLY A 142 2.48 -9.54 -14.03
CA GLY A 142 2.29 -9.86 -12.62
C GLY A 142 1.67 -11.24 -12.41
N ILE A 143 2.17 -11.93 -11.40
CA ILE A 143 1.65 -13.22 -10.95
C ILE A 143 0.33 -13.04 -10.20
N ASP A 144 -0.52 -14.07 -10.22
CA ASP A 144 -1.63 -14.18 -9.28
C ASP A 144 -1.08 -14.51 -7.90
N VAL A 145 -1.58 -13.83 -6.86
CA VAL A 145 -1.12 -14.02 -5.47
C VAL A 145 -2.26 -14.38 -4.52
N CYS A 146 -3.45 -14.73 -5.01
CA CYS A 146 -4.43 -15.44 -4.21
C CYS A 146 -4.07 -16.95 -4.22
N TRP A 147 -3.29 -17.42 -3.25
CA TRP A 147 -2.75 -18.80 -3.23
C TRP A 147 -3.70 -19.84 -2.64
N SER A 148 -4.57 -19.42 -1.73
CA SER A 148 -5.65 -20.24 -1.15
C SER A 148 -6.78 -20.51 -2.17
N GLU A 149 -7.58 -21.55 -1.91
CA GLU A 149 -8.59 -22.15 -2.81
C GLU A 149 -9.21 -21.18 -3.84
N GLN A 150 -8.90 -21.42 -5.12
CA GLN A 150 -9.66 -20.93 -6.28
C GLN A 150 -10.85 -21.85 -6.58
#